data_AF-A0A0E3BBW4-F1
#
_entry.id   AF-A0A0E3BBW4-F1
#
_cell.length_a   1.000
_cell.length_b   1.000
_cell.length_c   1.000
_cell.angle_alpha   90.00
_cell.angle_beta   90.00
_cell.angle_gamma   90.00
#
_symmetry.space_group_name_H-M   'P 1'
#
loop_
_entity.id
_entity.type
_entity.pdbx_description
1 polymer ?
#
loop_
_entity_poly.entity_id
_entity_poly.type
_entity_poly.pdbx_seq_one_letter_code
_entity_poly.pdbx_strand_id
1 'polypeptide(L)'
;MQGERREQLVLALRRAQEELEGLGFTALISHTVLPQGDSISLVVGESEKSIVAAYTAQSIGEEFAHTADASRRQRFAHEFADNIADRAITSAAERTKK
;
A
#
# COMPACT_ATOMS: atom_id res chain seq x y z
N MET A 1 12.62 -25.27 -1.37
CA MET A 1 11.16 -25.43 -1.14
C MET A 1 10.36 -24.12 -0.97
N GLN A 2 10.99 -22.93 -0.95
CA GLN A 2 10.29 -21.64 -0.74
C GLN A 2 10.01 -20.85 -2.04
N GLY A 3 10.83 -20.99 -3.08
CA GLY A 3 10.64 -20.24 -4.35
C GLY A 3 9.33 -20.58 -5.08
N GLU A 4 9.06 -21.86 -5.28
CA GLU A 4 7.89 -22.34 -6.03
C GLU A 4 6.55 -21.99 -5.33
N ARG A 5 6.51 -22.06 -3.99
CA ARG A 5 5.33 -21.64 -3.22
C ARG A 5 5.09 -20.13 -3.29
N ARG A 6 6.16 -19.33 -3.29
CA ARG A 6 6.06 -17.87 -3.44
C ARG A 6 5.56 -17.50 -4.82
N GLU A 7 6.06 -18.15 -5.86
CA GLU A 7 5.62 -17.93 -7.24
C GLU A 7 4.14 -18.28 -7.42
N GLN A 8 3.68 -19.41 -6.86
CA GLN A 8 2.26 -19.77 -6.86
C GLN A 8 1.39 -18.74 -6.14
N LEU A 9 1.84 -18.22 -5.00
CA LEU A 9 1.13 -17.17 -4.25
C LEU A 9 1.04 -15.87 -5.06
N VAL A 10 2.15 -15.41 -5.66
CA VAL A 10 2.15 -14.21 -6.50
C VAL A 10 1.24 -14.38 -7.71
N LEU A 11 1.22 -15.56 -8.33
CA LEU A 11 0.34 -15.85 -9.45
C LEU A 11 -1.14 -15.79 -9.04
N ALA A 12 -1.50 -16.33 -7.87
CA ALA A 12 -2.86 -16.27 -7.34
C ALA A 12 -3.30 -14.82 -7.08
N LEU A 13 -2.42 -14.00 -6.48
CA LEU A 13 -2.70 -12.59 -6.22
C LEU A 13 -2.82 -11.78 -7.50
N ARG A 14 -2.03 -12.07 -8.54
CA ARG A 14 -2.15 -11.42 -9.86
C ARG A 14 -3.49 -11.68 -10.53
N ARG A 15 -3.99 -12.92 -10.45
CA ARG A 15 -5.33 -13.24 -10.97
C ARG A 15 -6.42 -12.45 -10.24
N ALA A 16 -6.34 -12.38 -8.91
CA ALA A 16 -7.27 -11.58 -8.12
C ALA A 16 -7.17 -10.08 -8.46
N GLN A 17 -5.95 -9.56 -8.67
CA GLN A 17 -5.74 -8.19 -9.12
C GLN A 17 -6.45 -7.92 -10.45
N GLU A 18 -6.24 -8.77 -11.46
CA GLU A 18 -6.87 -8.64 -12.78
C GLU A 18 -8.40 -8.69 -12.70
N GLU A 19 -8.96 -9.59 -11.88
CA GLU A 19 -10.41 -9.69 -11.67
C GLU A 19 -10.98 -8.41 -11.04
N LEU A 20 -10.31 -7.87 -10.03
CA LEU A 20 -10.74 -6.64 -9.35
C LEU A 20 -10.61 -5.40 -10.23
N GLU A 21 -9.54 -5.31 -11.01
CA GLU A 21 -9.36 -4.24 -12.00
C GLU A 21 -10.41 -4.30 -13.10
N GLY A 22 -10.79 -5.51 -13.53
CA GLY A 22 -11.91 -5.73 -14.46
C GLY A 22 -13.26 -5.25 -13.93
N LEU A 23 -13.43 -5.19 -12.60
CA LEU A 23 -14.62 -4.65 -11.92
C LEU A 23 -14.56 -3.12 -11.71
N GLY A 24 -13.48 -2.47 -12.13
CA GLY A 24 -13.30 -1.02 -11.98
C GLY A 24 -12.67 -0.59 -10.67
N PHE A 25 -12.17 -1.52 -9.85
CA PHE A 25 -11.32 -1.18 -8.72
C PHE A 25 -9.89 -0.93 -9.20
N THR A 26 -9.12 -0.22 -8.40
CA THR A 26 -7.67 -0.25 -8.51
C THR A 26 -7.16 -1.32 -7.54
N ALA A 27 -6.08 -2.01 -7.87
CA ALA A 27 -5.42 -2.95 -6.95
C ALA A 27 -3.89 -2.85 -7.03
N LEU A 28 -3.21 -3.18 -5.92
CA LEU A 28 -1.75 -3.17 -5.81
C LEU A 28 -1.28 -4.36 -4.98
N ILE A 29 -0.39 -5.17 -5.56
CA ILE A 29 0.32 -6.21 -4.83
C ILE A 29 1.57 -5.58 -4.22
N SER A 30 1.75 -5.77 -2.92
CA SER A 30 2.95 -5.35 -2.19
C SER A 30 3.66 -6.54 -1.55
N HIS A 31 4.98 -6.44 -1.45
CA HIS A 31 5.83 -7.45 -0.85
C HIS A 31 6.70 -6.80 0.22
N THR A 32 6.58 -7.29 1.44
CA THR A 32 7.32 -6.82 2.59
C THR A 32 8.08 -7.98 3.24
N VAL A 33 9.39 -7.79 3.42
CA VAL A 33 10.24 -8.73 4.16
C VAL A 33 10.38 -8.23 5.58
N LEU A 34 9.84 -8.95 6.56
CA LEU A 34 9.94 -8.62 7.98
C LEU A 34 10.92 -9.56 8.68
N PRO A 35 11.47 -9.18 9.87
CA PRO A 35 12.29 -10.08 10.67
C PRO A 35 11.60 -11.42 11.01
N GLN A 36 10.27 -11.43 11.09
CA GLN A 36 9.45 -12.60 11.37
C GLN A 36 9.17 -13.47 10.12
N GLY A 37 9.41 -12.95 8.91
CA GLY A 37 9.18 -13.67 7.66
C GLY A 37 8.75 -12.80 6.49
N ASP A 38 8.57 -13.47 5.35
CA ASP A 38 8.14 -12.86 4.09
C ASP A 38 6.61 -12.67 4.07
N SER A 39 6.14 -11.48 3.73
CA SER A 39 4.72 -11.12 3.67
C SER A 39 4.36 -10.53 2.31
N ILE A 40 3.31 -11.04 1.67
CA ILE A 40 2.78 -10.50 0.41
C ILE A 40 1.32 -10.12 0.63
N SER A 41 0.95 -8.89 0.30
CA SER A 41 -0.39 -8.34 0.47
C SER A 41 -0.98 -7.84 -0.86
N LEU A 42 -2.31 -7.81 -0.95
CA LEU A 42 -3.06 -7.19 -2.03
C LEU A 42 -3.92 -6.07 -1.41
N VAL A 43 -3.68 -4.84 -1.85
CA VAL A 43 -4.43 -3.65 -1.43
C VAL A 43 -5.38 -3.27 -2.56
N VAL A 44 -6.66 -3.03 -2.22
CA VAL A 44 -7.73 -2.75 -3.18
C VAL A 44 -8.43 -1.46 -2.78
N GLY A 45 -8.78 -0.63 -3.76
CA GLY A 45 -9.50 0.60 -3.52
C GLY A 45 -10.24 1.11 -4.75
N GLU A 46 -11.16 2.05 -4.56
CA GLU A 46 -11.94 2.65 -5.65
C GLU A 46 -11.11 3.61 -6.53
N SER A 47 -9.94 4.02 -6.05
CA SER A 47 -9.02 4.87 -6.79
C SER A 47 -7.57 4.63 -6.38
N GLU A 48 -6.64 5.02 -7.25
CA GLU A 48 -5.21 5.00 -6.95
C GLU A 48 -4.87 5.74 -5.65
N LYS A 49 -5.54 6.87 -5.38
CA LYS A 49 -5.35 7.63 -4.12
C LYS A 49 -5.73 6.81 -2.89
N SER A 50 -6.80 6.04 -2.95
CA SER A 50 -7.24 5.18 -1.84
C SER A 50 -6.26 4.04 -1.57
N ILE A 51 -5.67 3.45 -2.62
CA ILE A 51 -4.63 2.43 -2.48
C ILE A 51 -3.38 3.01 -1.87
N VAL A 52 -2.94 4.15 -2.39
CA VAL A 52 -1.76 4.83 -1.90
C VAL A 52 -1.89 5.14 -0.40
N ALA A 53 -3.03 5.66 0.02
CA ALA A 53 -3.29 5.93 1.43
C ALA A 53 -3.26 4.62 2.25
N ALA A 54 -3.95 3.57 1.81
CA ALA A 54 -3.97 2.29 2.51
C ALA A 54 -2.57 1.64 2.59
N TYR A 55 -1.80 1.67 1.51
CA TYR A 55 -0.44 1.16 1.45
C TYR A 55 0.50 1.95 2.36
N THR A 56 0.47 3.29 2.30
CA THR A 56 1.27 4.14 3.20
C THR A 56 0.90 3.92 4.66
N ALA A 57 -0.39 3.81 4.99
CA ALA A 57 -0.84 3.50 6.34
C ALA A 57 -0.36 2.12 6.80
N GLN A 58 -0.32 1.13 5.91
CA GLN A 58 0.24 -0.20 6.20
C GLN A 58 1.76 -0.13 6.44
N SER A 59 2.54 0.42 5.51
CA SER A 59 4.01 0.46 5.61
C SER A 59 4.47 1.22 6.84
N ILE A 60 3.83 2.35 7.14
CA ILE A 60 4.16 3.13 8.34
C ILE A 60 3.61 2.43 9.59
N GLY A 61 2.41 1.83 9.51
CA GLY A 61 1.86 1.00 10.59
C GLY A 61 2.76 -0.17 10.98
N GLU A 62 3.42 -0.81 10.01
CA GLU A 62 4.43 -1.86 10.21
C GLU A 62 5.65 -1.35 10.98
N GLU A 63 6.13 -0.14 10.66
CA GLU A 63 7.23 0.53 11.37
C GLU A 63 6.87 0.83 12.84
N PHE A 64 5.59 1.04 13.15
CA PHE A 64 5.15 1.37 14.51
C PHE A 64 4.55 0.20 15.30
N ALA A 65 4.11 -0.88 14.65
CA ALA A 65 3.47 -2.02 15.30
C ALA A 65 4.35 -2.66 16.38
N HIS A 66 5.67 -2.57 16.24
CA HIS A 66 6.63 -3.08 17.21
C HIS A 66 7.08 -2.04 18.26
N THR A 67 6.62 -0.78 18.19
CA THR A 67 7.11 0.32 19.06
C THR A 67 6.04 1.10 19.82
N ALA A 68 4.75 0.73 19.74
CA ALA A 68 3.56 1.24 20.46
C ALA A 68 3.77 2.37 21.52
N ASP A 69 4.25 3.54 21.09
CA ASP A 69 4.46 4.74 21.90
C ASP A 69 3.49 5.84 21.42
N ALA A 70 2.81 6.49 22.36
CA ALA A 70 1.80 7.51 22.09
C ALA A 70 2.35 8.73 21.33
N SER A 71 3.62 9.09 21.56
CA SER A 71 4.28 10.20 20.84
C SER A 71 4.49 9.91 19.34
N ARG A 72 4.61 8.63 18.98
CA ARG A 72 4.80 8.17 17.61
C ARG A 72 3.49 8.11 16.83
N ARG A 73 2.34 7.92 17.50
CA ARG A 73 1.00 8.01 16.88
C ARG A 73 0.67 9.41 16.34
N GLN A 74 1.09 10.48 17.01
CA GLN A 74 0.91 11.84 16.49
C GLN A 74 1.79 12.11 15.27
N ARG A 75 3.04 11.63 15.27
CA ARG A 75 3.92 11.69 14.09
C ARG A 75 3.33 10.93 12.90
N PHE A 76 2.76 9.74 13.13
CA PHE A 76 2.03 9.00 12.11
C PHE A 76 0.89 9.81 11.47
N ALA A 77 0.03 10.42 12.28
CA ALA A 77 -1.07 11.23 11.76
C ALA A 77 -0.58 12.41 10.91
N HIS A 78 0.57 12.98 11.27
CA HIS A 78 1.19 14.09 10.53
C HIS A 78 1.81 13.61 9.21
N GLU A 79 2.67 12.59 9.23
CA GLU A 79 3.33 12.05 8.03
C GLU A 79 2.34 11.46 7.03
N PHE A 80 1.25 10.85 7.51
CA PHE A 80 0.17 10.37 6.66
C PHE A 80 -0.57 11.53 5.98
N ALA A 81 -0.87 12.60 6.73
CA ALA A 81 -1.51 13.79 6.18
C ALA A 81 -0.61 14.49 5.15
N ASP A 82 0.68 14.63 5.43
CA ASP A 82 1.66 15.26 4.54
C ASP A 82 1.83 14.46 3.23
N ASN A 83 1.97 13.14 3.31
CA ASN A 83 2.09 12.29 2.11
C ASN A 83 0.83 12.32 1.23
N ILE A 84 -0.36 12.39 1.84
CA ILE A 84 -1.61 12.57 1.09
C ILE A 84 -1.65 13.95 0.43
N ALA A 85 -1.25 15.00 1.15
CA ALA A 85 -1.23 16.37 0.65
C ALA A 85 -0.25 16.51 -0.54
N ASP A 86 0.98 16.02 -0.41
CA ASP A 86 2.01 16.09 -1.45
C ASP A 86 1.59 15.38 -2.74
N ARG A 87 0.95 14.21 -2.62
CA ARG A 87 0.41 13.50 -3.79
C ARG A 87 -0.80 14.18 -4.39
N ALA A 88 -1.66 14.81 -3.58
CA ALA A 88 -2.77 15.61 -4.09
C ALA A 88 -2.27 16.83 -4.89
N ILE A 89 -1.24 17.51 -4.40
CA ILE A 89 -0.57 18.63 -5.08
C ILE A 89 0.05 18.18 -6.41
N THR A 90 0.81 17.08 -6.38
CA THR A 90 1.46 16.53 -7.58
C THR A 90 0.43 16.17 -8.65
N SER A 91 -0.64 15.46 -8.27
CA SER A 91 -1.73 15.10 -9.17
C SER A 91 -2.46 16.32 -9.76
N ALA A 92 -2.62 17.39 -8.98
CA ALA A 92 -3.21 18.63 -9.47
C ALA A 92 -2.28 19.35 -10.47
N ALA A 93 -0.98 19.38 -10.20
CA ALA A 93 0.02 20.01 -11.07
C ALA A 93 0.13 19.30 -12.44
N GLU A 94 -0.03 17.99 -12.49
CA GLU A 94 -0.05 17.22 -13.75
C GLU A 94 -1.29 17.52 -14.60
N ARG A 95 -2.45 17.77 -13.99
CA ARG A 95 -3.68 18.15 -14.70
C ARG A 95 -3.60 19.52 -15.36
N THR A 96 -2.84 20.44 -14.78
CA THR A 96 -2.64 21.79 -15.32
C THR A 96 -1.61 21.86 -16.45
N LYS A 97 -0.87 20.77 -16.73
CA LYS A 97 0.10 20.69 -17.83
C LYS A 97 -0.46 20.08 -19.12
N LYS A 98 -1.73 19.65 -19.12
CA LYS A 98 -2.50 19.25 -20.30
C LYS A 98 -3.32 20.42 -20.82
#